data_AF-A0A830C662-F1
#
_entry.id   AF-A0A830C662-F1
#
_cell.length_a   1.000
_cell.length_b   1.000
_cell.length_c   1.000
_cell.angle_alpha   90.00
_cell.angle_beta   90.00
_cell.angle_gamma   90.00
#
_symmetry.space_group_name_H-M   'P 1'
#
loop_
_entity.id
_entity.type
_entity.pdbx_description
1 polymer ?
#
loop_
_entity_poly.entity_id
_entity_poly.type
_entity_poly.pdbx_seq_one_letter_code
_entity_poly.pdbx_strand_id
1 'polypeptide(L)'
;MRKQTKSKKQEPVGKGKVTLVQIAFIVDRYLSDNSYTRTRSTSRSEASNFIAKSLVQEAPKSLLSLGAILDEYITLKEQKVWVDRERCRLEQ
;
A
#
# COMPACT_ATOMS: atom_id res chain seq x y z
N MET A 1 20.24 -33.86 -14.13
CA MET A 1 18.90 -33.32 -13.84
C MET A 1 19.04 -31.99 -13.10
N ARG A 2 18.78 -30.85 -13.76
CA ARG A 2 18.93 -29.50 -13.17
C ARG A 2 17.60 -29.11 -12.53
N LYS A 3 17.56 -28.93 -11.20
CA LYS A 3 16.35 -28.56 -10.45
C LYS A 3 15.94 -27.14 -10.84
N GLN A 4 14.73 -27.03 -11.38
CA GLN A 4 14.09 -25.79 -11.81
C GLN A 4 13.73 -24.96 -10.57
N THR A 5 14.43 -23.85 -10.36
CA THR A 5 14.05 -22.85 -9.34
C THR A 5 12.76 -22.19 -9.81
N LYS A 6 11.64 -22.49 -9.12
CA LYS A 6 10.36 -21.79 -9.31
C LYS A 6 10.57 -20.31 -9.02
N SER A 7 10.61 -19.51 -10.06
CA SER A 7 10.50 -18.05 -9.98
C SER A 7 9.16 -17.73 -9.32
N LYS A 8 9.20 -17.20 -8.08
CA LYS A 8 8.02 -16.57 -7.47
C LYS A 8 7.51 -15.53 -8.47
N LYS A 9 6.28 -15.70 -8.97
CA LYS A 9 5.57 -14.65 -9.72
C LYS A 9 5.63 -13.39 -8.85
N GLN A 10 6.40 -12.41 -9.28
CA GLN A 10 6.27 -11.05 -8.76
C GLN A 10 4.90 -10.59 -9.23
N GLU A 11 3.96 -10.43 -8.29
CA GLU A 11 2.72 -9.72 -8.58
C GLU A 11 3.07 -8.31 -9.09
N PRO A 12 2.28 -7.74 -10.01
CA PRO A 12 2.55 -6.42 -10.56
C PRO A 12 2.40 -5.36 -9.45
N VAL A 13 3.51 -5.05 -8.79
CA VAL A 13 3.60 -3.96 -7.81
C VAL A 13 3.54 -2.62 -8.55
N GLY A 14 2.62 -1.74 -8.14
CA GLY A 14 2.78 -0.29 -8.34
C GLY A 14 2.16 0.37 -9.58
N LYS A 15 1.27 -0.27 -10.37
CA LYS A 15 0.55 0.41 -11.47
C LYS A 15 -0.91 0.77 -11.19
N GLY A 16 -1.43 0.43 -10.00
CA GLY A 16 -2.82 0.74 -9.64
C GLY A 16 -3.00 2.20 -9.23
N LYS A 17 -3.98 2.90 -9.82
CA LYS A 17 -4.41 4.21 -9.30
C LYS A 17 -4.96 4.03 -7.88
N VAL A 18 -4.45 4.80 -6.93
CA VAL A 18 -5.02 4.87 -5.58
C VAL A 18 -6.42 5.46 -5.69
N THR A 19 -7.42 4.71 -5.22
CA THR A 19 -8.82 5.14 -5.24
C THR A 19 -9.19 5.86 -3.96
N LEU A 20 -10.17 6.77 -4.01
CA LEU A 20 -10.70 7.44 -2.82
C LEU A 20 -11.22 6.46 -1.76
N VAL A 21 -11.72 5.30 -2.18
CA VAL A 21 -12.17 4.22 -1.29
C VAL A 21 -10.99 3.62 -0.51
N GLN A 22 -9.86 3.37 -1.17
CA GLN A 22 -8.65 2.88 -0.51
C GLN A 22 -8.10 3.91 0.49
N ILE A 23 -8.14 5.21 0.13
CA ILE A 23 -7.71 6.30 1.03
C ILE A 23 -8.60 6.35 2.25
N ALA A 24 -9.93 6.38 2.06
CA ALA A 24 -10.89 6.40 3.16
C ALA A 24 -10.71 5.20 4.10
N PHE A 25 -10.44 4.02 3.54
CA PHE A 25 -10.15 2.82 4.33
C PHE A 25 -8.86 2.92 5.13
N ILE A 26 -7.76 3.36 4.51
CA ILE A 26 -6.46 3.52 5.20
C ILE A 26 -6.58 4.53 6.35
N VAL A 27 -7.28 5.65 6.12
CA VAL A 27 -7.54 6.66 7.15
C VAL A 27 -8.41 6.08 8.27
N ASP A 28 -9.50 5.36 7.98
CA ASP A 28 -10.34 4.74 9.02
C ASP A 28 -9.54 3.76 9.89
N ARG A 29 -8.69 2.94 9.26
CA ARG A 29 -7.80 2.01 9.95
C ARG A 29 -6.79 2.74 10.82
N TYR A 30 -6.12 3.76 10.29
CA TYR A 30 -5.18 4.58 11.07
C TYR A 30 -5.85 5.20 12.30
N LEU A 31 -7.03 5.80 12.14
CA LEU A 31 -7.77 6.39 13.25
C LEU A 31 -8.24 5.33 14.27
N SER A 32 -8.60 4.13 13.80
CA SER A 32 -8.93 2.99 14.64
C SER A 32 -7.74 2.50 15.46
N ASP A 33 -6.61 2.26 14.82
CA ASP A 33 -5.41 1.66 15.42
C ASP A 33 -4.76 2.60 16.44
N ASN A 34 -4.97 3.92 16.30
CA ASN A 34 -4.48 4.95 17.22
C ASN A 34 -5.55 5.45 18.21
N SER A 35 -6.72 4.78 18.31
CA SER A 35 -7.79 5.12 19.26
C SER A 35 -8.38 6.54 19.10
N TYR A 36 -8.33 7.14 17.91
CA TYR A 36 -8.90 8.45 17.62
C TYR A 36 -10.41 8.37 17.34
N THR A 37 -11.18 7.97 18.36
CA THR A 37 -12.61 7.66 18.25
C THR A 37 -13.46 8.82 17.70
N ARG A 38 -13.27 10.04 18.22
CA ARG A 38 -14.01 11.23 17.78
C ARG A 38 -13.72 11.58 16.32
N THR A 39 -12.44 11.67 15.95
CA THR A 39 -12.00 11.97 14.59
C THR A 39 -12.47 10.90 13.60
N ARG A 40 -12.41 9.62 14.00
CA ARG A 40 -12.93 8.51 13.21
C ARG A 40 -14.42 8.64 12.94
N SER A 41 -15.21 9.01 13.94
CA SER A 41 -16.65 9.22 13.76
C SER A 41 -16.94 10.32 12.76
N THR A 42 -16.28 11.48 12.89
CA THR A 42 -16.42 12.60 11.95
C THR A 42 -15.99 12.22 10.54
N SER A 43 -14.83 11.59 10.40
CA SER A 43 -14.29 11.12 9.12
C SER A 43 -15.23 10.13 8.42
N ARG A 44 -15.87 9.22 9.17
CA ARG A 44 -16.87 8.29 8.63
C ARG A 44 -18.11 8.98 8.09
N SER A 45 -18.57 10.04 8.75
CA SER A 45 -19.71 10.83 8.28
C SER A 45 -19.38 11.56 6.98
N GLU A 46 -18.19 12.18 6.90
CA GLU A 46 -17.71 12.90 5.70
C GLU A 46 -17.44 11.95 4.52
N ALA A 47 -16.86 10.79 4.80
CA ALA A 47 -16.52 9.78 3.80
C ALA A 47 -17.60 8.71 3.63
N SER A 48 -18.82 8.94 4.13
CA SER A 48 -19.90 7.95 4.18
C SER A 48 -20.20 7.34 2.80
N ASN A 49 -20.17 8.13 1.74
CA ASN A 49 -20.36 7.67 0.36
C ASN A 49 -19.29 6.69 -0.15
N PHE A 50 -18.08 6.75 0.42
CA PHE A 50 -16.95 5.88 0.08
C PHE A 50 -16.88 4.66 1.00
N ILE A 51 -17.23 4.84 2.28
CA ILE A 51 -17.21 3.78 3.29
C ILE A 51 -18.43 2.86 3.18
N ALA A 52 -19.62 3.38 2.85
CA ALA A 52 -20.82 2.56 2.67
C ALA A 52 -20.70 1.54 1.53
N LYS A 53 -19.82 1.81 0.54
CA LYS A 53 -19.52 0.90 -0.57
C LYS A 53 -18.37 -0.07 -0.26
N SER A 54 -17.57 0.24 0.75
CA SER A 54 -16.50 -0.61 1.23
C SER A 54 -17.12 -1.58 2.24
N LEU A 55 -17.43 -2.80 1.80
CA LEU A 55 -17.86 -3.87 2.69
C LEU A 55 -16.90 -3.94 3.88
N VAL A 56 -17.40 -3.52 5.04
CA VAL A 56 -16.70 -3.33 6.32
C VAL A 56 -16.04 -4.61 6.85
N GLN A 57 -16.15 -5.74 6.15
CA GLN A 57 -15.76 -7.05 6.70
C GLN A 57 -14.42 -7.60 6.23
N GLU A 58 -13.87 -7.20 5.08
CA GLU A 58 -12.51 -7.61 4.73
C GLU A 58 -11.80 -6.45 4.04
N ALA A 59 -10.76 -5.93 4.70
CA ALA A 59 -9.72 -5.21 3.97
C ALA A 59 -9.33 -6.09 2.78
N PRO A 60 -9.20 -5.55 1.55
CA PRO A 60 -8.60 -6.31 0.47
C PRO A 60 -7.33 -6.97 1.02
N LYS A 61 -7.15 -8.28 0.82
CA LYS A 61 -6.03 -9.03 1.45
C LYS A 61 -4.65 -8.46 1.09
N SER A 62 -4.58 -7.62 0.07
CA SER A 62 -3.40 -6.87 -0.38
C SER A 62 -3.30 -5.44 0.16
N LEU A 63 -4.26 -4.95 0.94
CA LEU A 63 -4.27 -3.58 1.44
C LEU A 63 -3.40 -3.49 2.70
N LEU A 64 -2.23 -2.90 2.52
CA LEU A 64 -1.26 -2.64 3.58
C LEU A 64 -1.76 -1.56 4.54
N SER A 65 -1.33 -1.64 5.80
CA SER A 65 -1.49 -0.54 6.75
C SER A 65 -0.68 0.68 6.28
N LEU A 66 -1.03 1.88 6.77
CA LEU A 66 -0.27 3.09 6.44
C LEU A 66 1.23 2.94 6.74
N GLY A 67 1.57 2.31 7.87
CA GLY A 67 2.96 2.02 8.23
C GLY A 67 3.63 1.10 7.20
N ALA A 68 3.00 -0.02 6.86
CA ALA A 68 3.55 -0.96 5.88
C ALA A 68 3.70 -0.36 4.47
N ILE A 69 2.80 0.55 4.07
CA ILE A 69 2.92 1.31 2.80
C ILE A 69 4.19 2.19 2.83
N LEU A 70 4.45 2.87 3.95
CA LEU A 70 5.63 3.73 4.10
C LEU A 70 6.92 2.92 4.09
N ASP A 71 6.95 1.78 4.78
CA ASP A 71 8.11 0.87 4.80
C ASP A 71 8.43 0.33 3.39
N GLU A 72 7.41 -0.06 2.63
CA GLU A 72 7.59 -0.50 1.25
C GLU A 72 8.08 0.65 0.34
N TYR A 73 7.55 1.87 0.52
CA TYR A 73 8.00 3.04 -0.24
C TYR A 73 9.48 3.35 0.02
N ILE A 74 9.92 3.32 1.28
CA ILE A 74 11.34 3.52 1.65
C ILE A 74 12.21 2.47 0.97
N THR A 75 11.83 1.20 1.07
CA THR A 75 12.53 0.08 0.45
C THR A 75 12.66 0.27 -1.07
N LEU A 76 11.58 0.66 -1.74
CA LEU A 76 11.58 0.92 -3.18
C LEU A 76 12.48 2.10 -3.56
N LYS A 77 12.55 3.13 -2.73
CA LYS A 77 13.44 4.29 -2.94
C LYS A 77 14.91 3.88 -2.84
N GLU A 78 15.26 3.05 -1.87
CA GLU A 78 16.63 2.52 -1.73
C GLU A 78 17.03 1.65 -2.92
N GLN A 79 16.14 0.74 -3.34
CA GLN A 79 16.34 -0.10 -4.52
C GLN A 79 16.53 0.74 -5.79
N LYS A 80 15.73 1.80 -5.98
CA LYS A 80 15.88 2.71 -7.11
C LYS A 80 17.25 3.37 -7.12
N VAL A 81 17.74 3.87 -5.98
CA VAL A 81 19.08 4.47 -5.89
C VAL A 81 20.16 3.48 -6.30
N TRP A 82 20.04 2.23 -5.86
CA TRP A 82 21.00 1.18 -6.22
C TRP A 82 21.00 0.90 -7.73
N VAL A 83 19.81 0.75 -8.33
CA VAL A 83 19.65 0.54 -9.77
C VAL A 83 20.17 1.72 -10.59
N ASP A 84 19.87 2.96 -10.18
CA ASP A 84 20.33 4.16 -10.89
C ASP A 84 21.87 4.27 -10.86
N ARG A 85 22.52 3.93 -9.74
CA ARG A 85 24.00 3.86 -9.65
C ARG A 85 24.58 2.81 -10.59
N GLU A 86 23.97 1.63 -10.63
CA GLU A 86 24.41 0.55 -11.49
C GLU A 86 24.24 0.90 -12.97
N ARG A 87 23.13 1.55 -13.33
CA ARG A 87 22.90 2.05 -14.69
C ARG A 87 23.98 3.05 -15.10
N CYS A 88 24.31 4.04 -14.27
CA CYS A 88 25.37 5.01 -14.56
C CYS A 88 26.74 4.35 -14.77
N ARG A 89 27.04 3.25 -14.07
CA ARG A 89 28.29 2.49 -14.24
C ARG A 89 28.37 1.79 -15.60
N LEU A 90 27.24 1.27 -16.10
CA LEU A 90 27.17 0.54 -17.36
C LEU A 90 27.07 1.45 -18.59
N GLU A 91 26.65 2.70 -18.40
CA GLU A 91 26.57 3.73 -19.45
C GLU A 91 27.89 4.50 -19.66
N GLN A 92 28.93 4.22 -18.85
CA GLN A 92 30.30 4.72 -19.01
C GLN A 92 31.15 3.77 -19.85
#